data_AF-A0A3B8WDP9-F1
#
_entry.id   AF-A0A3B8WDP9-F1
#
_cell.length_a   1.000
_cell.length_b   1.000
_cell.length_c   1.000
_cell.angle_alpha   90.00
_cell.angle_beta   90.00
_cell.angle_gamma   90.00
#
_symmetry.space_group_name_H-M   'P 1'
#
loop_
_entity.id
_entity.type
_entity.pdbx_description
1 polymer ?
#
loop_
_entity_poly.entity_id
_entity_poly.type
_entity_poly.pdbx_seq_one_letter_code
_entity_poly.pdbx_strand_id
1 'polypeptide(L)'
;MVGPYANHRLWRVLVAVGSGLWWWIVFLSASRGSVLGVAVGVVVASVIIGRQCWPWLKQFLVYLVLGGFFWLVLSLLVPILVFGELELRTISQGSSGRAPLFIEAWQMSLQRFPFGMGPQSWLTHELLAPSYAESNKFGHPHNMYLMWAAEYGWLLVLILFWVAFQVASSLHARCKVIKLSESSTEGIVLAALLASVVGALIHAGVSAVFIAPGSMLVGLLILPVFFGFIVPNSLKGKSLKDDTSHPLRKAFPGAVIATLVFALWGGWVVEVRKYYLDMREDEPYYQEVLREGALPRFWLHGYFPRNDIGS
;
A
#
# COMPACT_ATOMS: atom_id res chain seq x y z
N MET A 1 -3.26 -23.04 12.25
CA MET A 1 -2.11 -22.57 11.44
C MET A 1 -2.01 -23.45 10.22
N VAL A 2 -1.49 -22.91 9.11
CA VAL A 2 -1.30 -23.63 7.84
C VAL A 2 0.21 -23.72 7.57
N GLY A 3 0.68 -24.85 7.04
CA GLY A 3 2.08 -25.05 6.62
C GLY A 3 2.85 -26.09 7.44
N PRO A 4 4.10 -26.38 7.03
CA PRO A 4 4.90 -27.50 7.57
C PRO A 4 5.21 -27.37 9.07
N TYR A 5 5.32 -26.15 9.57
CA TYR A 5 5.61 -25.87 10.99
C TYR A 5 4.37 -25.65 11.85
N ALA A 6 3.16 -25.94 11.34
CA ALA A 6 1.91 -25.69 12.07
C ALA A 6 1.85 -26.40 13.43
N ASN A 7 2.53 -27.55 13.57
CA ASN A 7 2.57 -28.33 14.80
C ASN A 7 3.75 -27.98 15.73
N HIS A 8 4.69 -27.16 15.29
CA HIS A 8 5.89 -26.85 16.07
C HIS A 8 5.59 -25.81 17.15
N ARG A 9 5.72 -26.20 18.44
CA ARG A 9 5.29 -25.36 19.58
C ARG A 9 5.97 -24.00 19.61
N LEU A 10 7.28 -23.94 19.42
CA LEU A 10 8.03 -22.68 19.41
C LEU A 10 7.55 -21.76 18.29
N TRP A 11 7.32 -22.32 17.10
CA TRP A 11 6.81 -21.53 15.96
C TRP A 11 5.45 -20.94 16.27
N ARG A 12 4.56 -21.72 16.88
CA ARG A 12 3.23 -21.25 17.26
C ARG A 12 3.28 -20.09 18.26
N VAL A 13 4.19 -20.18 19.24
CA VAL A 13 4.40 -19.11 20.23
C VAL A 13 4.95 -17.86 19.56
N LEU A 14 5.97 -17.99 18.70
CA LEU A 14 6.55 -16.85 17.98
C LEU A 14 5.51 -16.14 17.11
N VAL A 15 4.71 -16.90 16.36
CA VAL A 15 3.61 -16.34 15.55
C VAL A 15 2.57 -15.63 16.42
N ALA A 16 2.17 -16.23 17.55
CA ALA A 16 1.20 -15.62 18.44
C ALA A 16 1.73 -14.32 19.06
N VAL A 17 2.94 -14.34 19.64
CA VAL A 17 3.58 -13.16 20.23
C VAL A 17 3.75 -12.06 19.18
N GLY A 18 4.31 -12.39 18.01
CA GLY A 18 4.48 -11.44 16.92
C GLY A 18 3.16 -10.84 16.44
N SER A 19 2.12 -11.65 16.27
CA SER A 19 0.78 -11.16 15.86
C SER A 19 0.16 -10.24 16.92
N GLY A 20 0.32 -10.59 18.21
CA GLY A 20 -0.15 -9.74 19.30
C GLY A 20 0.60 -8.41 19.34
N LEU A 21 1.93 -8.41 19.20
CA LEU A 21 2.73 -7.18 19.18
C LEU A 21 2.34 -6.28 18.01
N TRP A 22 2.04 -6.85 16.84
CA TRP A 22 1.51 -6.09 15.71
C TRP A 22 0.18 -5.41 16.02
N TRP A 23 -0.75 -6.11 16.66
CA TRP A 23 -2.01 -5.52 17.12
C TRP A 23 -1.80 -4.44 18.17
N TRP A 24 -0.86 -4.65 19.09
CA TRP A 24 -0.47 -3.63 20.07
C TRP A 24 0.01 -2.34 19.37
N ILE A 25 0.89 -2.45 18.36
CA ILE A 25 1.33 -1.31 17.55
C ILE A 25 0.14 -0.61 16.87
N VAL A 26 -0.79 -1.38 16.31
CA VAL A 26 -2.00 -0.82 15.69
C VAL A 26 -2.82 -0.01 16.71
N PHE A 27 -3.04 -0.55 17.91
CA PHE A 27 -3.75 0.18 18.97
C PHE A 27 -2.98 1.44 19.42
N LEU A 28 -1.66 1.34 19.57
CA LEU A 28 -0.81 2.47 19.98
C LEU A 28 -0.77 3.59 18.93
N SER A 29 -0.89 3.24 17.65
CA SER A 29 -0.88 4.21 16.56
C SER A 29 -2.15 5.08 16.48
N ALA A 30 -3.25 4.65 17.11
CA ALA A 30 -4.59 5.25 16.96
C ALA A 30 -4.98 5.53 15.48
N SER A 31 -4.39 4.79 14.53
CA SER A 31 -4.57 5.01 13.10
C SER A 31 -5.96 4.57 12.66
N ARG A 32 -6.87 5.55 12.50
CA ARG A 32 -8.23 5.35 11.98
C ARG A 32 -8.22 4.61 10.64
N GLY A 33 -7.25 4.93 9.78
CA GLY A 33 -7.11 4.30 8.46
C GLY A 33 -6.77 2.81 8.56
N SER A 34 -5.95 2.40 9.54
CA SER A 34 -5.57 1.00 9.73
C SER A 34 -6.75 0.18 10.27
N VAL A 35 -7.47 0.73 11.25
CA VAL A 35 -8.69 0.09 11.79
C VAL A 35 -9.75 -0.08 10.70
N LEU A 36 -10.01 0.98 9.92
CA LEU A 36 -10.95 0.92 8.80
C LEU A 36 -10.50 -0.10 7.74
N GLY A 37 -9.23 -0.08 7.35
CA GLY A 37 -8.68 -1.02 6.39
C GLY A 37 -8.86 -2.47 6.82
N VAL A 38 -8.46 -2.80 8.05
CA VAL A 38 -8.61 -4.16 8.58
C VAL A 38 -10.08 -4.57 8.66
N ALA A 39 -10.97 -3.68 9.15
CA ALA A 39 -12.40 -3.97 9.23
C ALA A 39 -13.00 -4.27 7.85
N VAL A 40 -12.73 -3.43 6.85
CA VAL A 40 -13.22 -3.65 5.47
C VAL A 40 -12.62 -4.92 4.88
N GLY A 41 -11.32 -5.17 5.09
CA GLY A 41 -10.65 -6.38 4.61
C GLY A 41 -11.27 -7.66 5.18
N VAL A 42 -11.52 -7.71 6.49
CA VAL A 42 -12.17 -8.84 7.16
C VAL A 42 -13.59 -9.05 6.64
N VAL A 43 -14.36 -7.98 6.47
CA VAL A 43 -15.74 -8.05 5.94
C VAL A 43 -15.73 -8.58 4.50
N VAL A 44 -14.90 -8.01 3.62
CA VAL A 44 -14.80 -8.43 2.22
C VAL A 44 -14.38 -9.90 2.11
N ALA A 45 -13.35 -10.33 2.86
CA ALA A 45 -12.92 -11.72 2.86
C ALA A 45 -14.03 -12.67 3.36
N SER A 46 -14.74 -12.28 4.42
CA SER A 46 -15.83 -13.08 4.98
C SER A 46 -17.01 -13.20 4.02
N VAL A 47 -17.36 -12.13 3.30
CA VAL A 47 -18.46 -12.14 2.31
C VAL A 47 -18.10 -12.97 1.08
N ILE A 48 -16.88 -12.79 0.53
CA ILE A 48 -16.47 -13.46 -0.71
C ILE A 48 -16.23 -14.97 -0.48
N ILE A 49 -15.46 -15.30 0.57
CA ILE A 49 -15.07 -16.69 0.88
C ILE A 49 -16.20 -17.43 1.61
N GLY A 50 -17.00 -16.73 2.41
CA GLY A 50 -18.11 -17.31 3.16
C GLY A 50 -17.63 -18.18 4.32
N ARG A 51 -18.33 -19.31 4.55
CA ARG A 51 -18.10 -20.19 5.72
C ARG A 51 -16.68 -20.75 5.83
N GLN A 52 -15.96 -20.93 4.72
CA GLN A 52 -14.58 -21.41 4.73
C GLN A 52 -13.60 -20.43 5.39
N CYS A 53 -13.99 -19.16 5.55
CA CYS A 53 -13.21 -18.12 6.26
C CYS A 53 -13.20 -18.33 7.78
N TRP A 54 -14.14 -19.09 8.34
CA TRP A 54 -14.39 -19.16 9.78
C TRP A 54 -13.18 -19.62 10.63
N PRO A 55 -12.41 -20.64 10.23
CA PRO A 55 -11.22 -21.03 10.99
C PRO A 55 -10.16 -19.92 11.05
N TRP A 56 -9.98 -19.16 9.97
CA TRP A 56 -9.10 -18.00 9.96
C TRP A 56 -9.64 -16.89 10.87
N LEU A 57 -10.94 -16.58 10.80
CA LEU A 57 -11.55 -15.53 11.60
C LEU A 57 -11.43 -15.79 13.10
N LYS A 58 -11.65 -17.04 13.53
CA LYS A 58 -11.41 -17.44 14.94
C LYS A 58 -9.98 -17.15 15.37
N GLN A 59 -9.00 -17.53 14.54
CA GLN A 59 -7.59 -17.30 14.86
C GLN A 59 -7.23 -15.80 14.86
N PHE A 60 -7.79 -15.04 13.93
CA PHE A 60 -7.65 -13.59 13.87
C PHE A 60 -8.17 -12.92 15.15
N LEU A 61 -9.35 -13.32 15.65
CA LEU A 61 -9.91 -12.82 16.90
C LEU A 61 -9.03 -13.17 18.11
N VAL A 62 -8.45 -14.38 18.15
CA VAL A 62 -7.50 -14.75 19.22
C VAL A 62 -6.29 -13.80 19.21
N TYR A 63 -5.74 -13.48 18.04
CA TYR A 63 -4.61 -12.54 17.94
C TYR A 63 -5.00 -11.09 18.26
N LEU A 64 -6.22 -10.68 17.93
CA LEU A 64 -6.76 -9.37 18.31
C LEU A 64 -6.84 -9.24 19.85
N VAL A 65 -7.38 -10.25 20.52
CA VAL A 65 -7.47 -10.29 21.99
C VAL A 65 -6.08 -10.29 22.62
N LEU A 66 -5.14 -11.06 22.07
CA LEU A 66 -3.76 -11.08 22.54
C LEU A 66 -3.07 -9.71 22.36
N GLY A 67 -3.35 -9.01 21.27
CA GLY A 67 -2.89 -7.64 21.08
C GLY A 67 -3.48 -6.65 22.08
N GLY A 68 -4.77 -6.81 22.42
CA GLY A 68 -5.41 -6.02 23.47
C GLY A 68 -4.78 -6.28 24.83
N PHE A 69 -4.44 -7.54 25.13
CA PHE A 69 -3.67 -7.91 26.31
C PHE A 69 -2.29 -7.24 26.34
N PHE A 70 -1.52 -7.31 25.24
CA PHE A 70 -0.22 -6.61 25.18
C PHE A 70 -0.36 -5.10 25.27
N TRP A 71 -1.40 -4.50 24.70
CA TRP A 71 -1.65 -3.09 24.87
C TRP A 71 -1.92 -2.72 26.33
N LEU A 72 -2.72 -3.50 27.05
CA LEU A 72 -2.98 -3.28 28.47
C LEU A 72 -1.69 -3.41 29.29
N VAL A 73 -0.90 -4.46 29.05
CA VAL A 73 0.33 -4.69 29.82
C VAL A 73 1.40 -3.65 29.49
N LEU A 74 1.70 -3.46 28.21
CA LEU A 74 2.85 -2.67 27.76
C LEU A 74 2.55 -1.16 27.71
N SER A 75 1.31 -0.75 27.42
CA SER A 75 0.96 0.68 27.33
C SER A 75 0.35 1.25 28.62
N LEU A 76 -0.17 0.40 29.52
CA LEU A 76 -0.84 0.86 30.75
C LEU A 76 -0.14 0.35 32.00
N LEU A 77 0.01 -0.97 32.16
CA LEU A 77 0.57 -1.54 33.39
C LEU A 77 2.06 -1.20 33.58
N VAL A 78 2.89 -1.40 32.55
CA VAL A 78 4.33 -1.11 32.62
C VAL A 78 4.59 0.38 32.89
N PRO A 79 3.97 1.34 32.17
CA PRO A 79 4.21 2.75 32.46
C PRO A 79 3.80 3.18 33.87
N ILE A 80 2.66 2.70 34.38
CA ILE A 80 2.22 3.00 35.76
C ILE A 80 3.24 2.47 36.78
N LEU A 81 3.69 1.22 36.62
CA LEU A 81 4.60 0.58 37.57
C LEU A 81 6.03 1.14 37.53
N VAL A 82 6.49 1.60 36.36
CA VAL A 82 7.88 2.02 36.15
C VAL A 82 8.05 3.53 36.21
N PHE A 83 7.11 4.30 35.65
CA PHE A 83 7.24 5.75 35.47
C PHE A 83 6.25 6.56 36.32
N GLY A 84 5.24 5.94 36.92
CA GLY A 84 4.29 6.61 37.82
C GLY A 84 3.30 7.56 37.15
N GLU A 85 3.42 7.79 35.84
CA GLU A 85 2.56 8.69 35.06
C GLU A 85 1.95 7.97 33.84
N LEU A 86 0.73 8.36 33.49
CA LEU A 86 -0.07 7.80 32.39
C LEU A 86 -0.14 8.82 31.25
N GLU A 87 0.79 8.76 30.30
CA GLU A 87 0.67 9.49 29.04
C GLU A 87 -0.18 8.70 28.04
N LEU A 88 -1.50 8.70 28.22
CA LEU A 88 -2.39 8.18 27.19
C LEU A 88 -2.50 9.19 26.05
N ARG A 89 -2.06 8.81 24.84
CA ARG A 89 -2.34 9.57 23.62
C ARG A 89 -3.85 9.75 23.47
N THR A 90 -4.33 10.99 23.61
CA THR A 90 -5.72 11.33 23.34
C THR A 90 -6.03 11.12 21.85
N ILE A 91 -7.12 10.40 21.57
CA ILE A 91 -7.67 10.28 20.22
C ILE A 91 -8.15 11.68 19.82
N SER A 92 -7.48 12.33 18.87
CA SER A 92 -7.97 13.60 18.33
C SER A 92 -9.36 13.36 17.75
N GLN A 93 -10.38 14.11 18.18
CA GLN A 93 -11.77 13.97 17.68
C GLN A 93 -12.07 14.92 16.50
N GLY A 94 -11.10 15.74 16.08
CA GLY A 94 -11.29 16.73 15.02
C GLY A 94 -11.41 16.17 13.61
N SER A 95 -11.96 16.99 12.72
CA SER A 95 -11.78 16.87 11.27
C SER A 95 -10.28 16.91 10.96
N SER A 96 -9.83 16.13 9.97
CA SER A 96 -8.41 16.10 9.59
C SER A 96 -7.90 17.45 9.05
N GLY A 97 -8.79 18.41 8.75
CA GLY A 97 -8.44 19.70 8.14
C GLY A 97 -8.00 19.58 6.68
N ARG A 98 -8.21 18.42 6.04
CA ARG A 98 -7.65 18.08 4.72
C ARG A 98 -8.58 18.32 3.54
N ALA A 99 -9.79 18.82 3.78
CA ALA A 99 -10.73 19.12 2.70
C ALA A 99 -10.15 20.06 1.63
N PRO A 100 -9.41 21.14 1.99
CA PRO A 100 -8.76 21.98 0.98
C PRO A 100 -7.78 21.22 0.10
N LEU A 101 -7.04 20.25 0.66
CA LEU A 101 -6.10 19.42 -0.10
C LEU A 101 -6.82 18.49 -1.09
N PHE A 102 -8.00 17.98 -0.74
CA PHE A 102 -8.81 17.19 -1.67
C PHE A 102 -9.33 18.05 -2.82
N ILE A 103 -9.76 19.28 -2.54
CA ILE A 103 -10.22 20.21 -3.57
C ILE A 103 -9.07 20.54 -4.52
N GLU A 104 -7.89 20.86 -3.97
CA GLU A 104 -6.69 21.15 -4.74
C GLU A 104 -6.32 19.97 -5.66
N ALA A 105 -6.21 18.75 -5.10
CA ALA A 105 -5.84 17.56 -5.88
C ALA A 105 -6.89 17.23 -6.95
N TRP A 106 -8.17 17.48 -6.67
CA TRP A 106 -9.23 17.34 -7.67
C TRP A 106 -9.03 18.32 -8.82
N GLN A 107 -8.79 19.60 -8.54
CA GLN A 107 -8.53 20.61 -9.58
C GLN A 107 -7.28 20.28 -10.39
N MET A 108 -6.20 19.86 -9.74
CA MET A 108 -4.98 19.40 -10.43
C MET A 108 -5.26 18.27 -11.41
N SER A 109 -6.10 17.29 -11.03
CA SER A 109 -6.45 16.15 -11.89
C SER A 109 -7.16 16.53 -13.20
N LEU A 110 -7.67 17.76 -13.27
CA LEU A 110 -8.38 18.31 -14.42
C LEU A 110 -7.51 19.21 -15.30
N GLN A 111 -6.39 19.74 -14.79
CA GLN A 111 -5.53 20.69 -15.53
C GLN A 111 -4.96 20.09 -16.82
N ARG A 112 -4.59 18.80 -16.78
CA ARG A 112 -3.98 18.07 -17.91
C ARG A 112 -4.73 16.77 -18.19
N PHE A 113 -6.06 16.85 -18.24
CA PHE A 113 -6.89 15.67 -18.50
C PHE A 113 -6.59 15.06 -19.89
N PRO A 114 -6.46 13.72 -20.02
CA PRO A 114 -6.58 12.68 -18.99
C PRO A 114 -5.24 12.20 -18.38
N PHE A 115 -4.12 12.87 -18.67
CA PHE A 115 -2.75 12.41 -18.38
C PHE A 115 -2.17 12.91 -17.05
N GLY A 116 -2.79 13.89 -16.40
CA GLY A 116 -2.30 14.45 -15.13
C GLY A 116 -1.13 15.42 -15.30
N MET A 117 -0.72 16.06 -14.21
CA MET A 117 0.26 17.15 -14.23
C MET A 117 1.72 16.67 -14.22
N GLY A 118 1.96 15.37 -14.07
CA GLY A 118 3.29 14.76 -13.98
C GLY A 118 3.67 14.34 -12.56
N PRO A 119 4.70 13.47 -12.43
CA PRO A 119 5.20 13.04 -11.13
C PRO A 119 5.70 14.24 -10.31
N GLN A 120 5.51 14.19 -8.98
CA GLN A 120 5.88 15.24 -8.02
C GLN A 120 5.15 16.59 -8.22
N SER A 121 4.21 16.68 -9.16
CA SER A 121 3.46 17.91 -9.41
C SER A 121 2.71 18.39 -8.17
N TRP A 122 2.35 17.52 -7.21
CA TRP A 122 1.75 17.94 -5.94
C TRP A 122 2.62 18.91 -5.13
N LEU A 123 3.94 18.84 -5.29
CA LEU A 123 4.89 19.70 -4.58
C LEU A 123 5.25 20.97 -5.38
N THR A 124 5.08 20.94 -6.70
CA THR A 124 5.62 21.96 -7.60
C THR A 124 4.55 22.73 -8.37
N HIS A 125 3.27 22.38 -8.23
CA HIS A 125 2.20 23.05 -8.95
C HIS A 125 1.91 24.43 -8.35
N GLU A 126 1.44 25.33 -9.21
CA GLU A 126 0.90 26.62 -8.76
C GLU A 126 -0.41 26.39 -8.00
N LEU A 127 -0.61 27.15 -6.92
CA LEU A 127 -1.81 27.06 -6.10
C LEU A 127 -3.07 27.34 -6.94
N LEU A 128 -4.01 26.39 -6.96
CA LEU A 128 -5.23 26.48 -7.75
C LEU A 128 -6.43 26.98 -6.93
N ALA A 129 -6.57 26.51 -5.69
CA ALA A 129 -7.67 26.88 -4.80
C ALA A 129 -7.21 27.88 -3.72
N PRO A 130 -7.93 29.00 -3.51
CA PRO A 130 -7.66 29.92 -2.40
C PRO A 130 -7.71 29.24 -1.03
N SER A 131 -8.63 28.27 -0.86
CA SER A 131 -8.77 27.52 0.38
C SER A 131 -7.55 26.67 0.71
N TYR A 132 -6.75 26.27 -0.28
CA TYR A 132 -5.50 25.54 -0.06
C TYR A 132 -4.40 26.47 0.44
N ALA A 133 -4.32 27.70 -0.08
CA ALA A 133 -3.38 28.72 0.37
C ALA A 133 -3.57 29.09 1.86
N GLU A 134 -4.83 29.11 2.32
CA GLU A 134 -5.20 29.39 3.71
C GLU A 134 -5.19 28.15 4.62
N SER A 135 -4.92 26.96 4.06
CA SER A 135 -4.96 25.71 4.81
C SER A 135 -3.68 25.47 5.62
N ASN A 136 -3.79 24.61 6.63
CA ASN A 136 -2.61 24.09 7.31
C ASN A 136 -1.71 23.36 6.30
N LYS A 137 -0.41 23.63 6.36
CA LYS A 137 0.59 23.01 5.48
C LYS A 137 0.73 21.52 5.77
N PHE A 138 -0.16 20.72 5.18
CA PHE A 138 -0.07 19.26 5.16
C PHE A 138 0.69 18.81 3.91
N GLY A 139 1.43 17.70 4.03
CA GLY A 139 2.29 17.25 2.94
C GLY A 139 1.58 16.71 1.70
N HIS A 140 0.36 16.19 1.81
CA HIS A 140 -0.44 15.60 0.71
C HIS A 140 -1.87 15.28 1.17
N PRO A 141 -2.84 15.03 0.26
CA PRO A 141 -4.25 14.95 0.63
C PRO A 141 -4.63 13.80 1.57
N HIS A 142 -3.81 12.76 1.76
CA HIS A 142 -4.24 11.48 2.37
C HIS A 142 -5.37 10.79 1.59
N ASN A 143 -5.38 10.97 0.27
CA ASN A 143 -6.18 10.18 -0.66
C ASN A 143 -5.30 9.76 -1.83
N MET A 144 -4.87 8.50 -1.83
CA MET A 144 -3.94 7.97 -2.84
C MET A 144 -4.51 8.03 -4.26
N TYR A 145 -5.77 7.65 -4.43
CA TYR A 145 -6.40 7.57 -5.75
C TYR A 145 -6.54 8.95 -6.38
N LEU A 146 -6.91 9.94 -5.57
CA LEU A 146 -7.00 11.32 -6.03
C LEU A 146 -5.61 11.90 -6.36
N MET A 147 -4.59 11.55 -5.58
CA MET A 147 -3.22 11.95 -5.86
C MET A 147 -2.69 11.31 -7.16
N TRP A 148 -3.01 10.04 -7.42
CA TRP A 148 -2.70 9.40 -8.70
C TRP A 148 -3.41 10.08 -9.86
N ALA A 149 -4.67 10.48 -9.69
CA ALA A 149 -5.39 11.23 -10.72
C ALA A 149 -4.76 12.61 -10.97
N ALA A 150 -4.30 13.30 -9.93
CA ALA A 150 -3.63 14.59 -10.02
C ALA A 150 -2.28 14.50 -10.76
N GLU A 151 -1.41 13.59 -10.34
CA GLU A 151 -0.04 13.49 -10.86
C GLU A 151 0.05 12.67 -12.15
N TYR A 152 -0.64 11.54 -12.23
CA TYR A 152 -0.52 10.58 -13.35
C TYR A 152 -1.79 10.47 -14.22
N GLY A 153 -2.83 11.20 -13.86
CA GLY A 153 -4.03 11.33 -14.67
C GLY A 153 -5.09 10.26 -14.46
N TRP A 154 -6.30 10.58 -14.92
CA TRP A 154 -7.45 9.69 -14.90
C TRP A 154 -7.27 8.47 -15.80
N LEU A 155 -6.45 8.55 -16.86
CA LEU A 155 -6.15 7.40 -17.69
C LEU A 155 -5.47 6.28 -16.88
N LEU A 156 -4.51 6.62 -16.02
CA LEU A 156 -3.89 5.64 -15.12
C LEU A 156 -4.93 5.04 -14.16
N VAL A 157 -5.77 5.87 -13.55
CA VAL A 157 -6.82 5.41 -12.63
C VAL A 157 -7.78 4.43 -13.31
N LEU A 158 -8.16 4.69 -14.56
CA LEU A 158 -9.00 3.79 -15.36
C LEU A 158 -8.29 2.46 -15.66
N ILE A 159 -7.01 2.48 -16.02
CA ILE A 159 -6.20 1.27 -16.23
C ILE A 159 -6.12 0.44 -14.94
N LEU A 160 -5.87 1.09 -13.80
CA LEU A 160 -5.83 0.41 -12.50
C LEU A 160 -7.20 -0.17 -12.11
N PHE A 161 -8.28 0.55 -12.41
CA PHE A 161 -9.64 0.04 -12.22
C PHE A 161 -9.91 -1.20 -13.10
N TRP A 162 -9.45 -1.18 -14.35
CA TRP A 162 -9.54 -2.34 -15.24
C TRP A 162 -8.75 -3.54 -14.71
N VAL A 163 -7.54 -3.32 -14.18
CA VAL A 163 -6.76 -4.37 -13.51
C VAL A 163 -7.49 -4.91 -12.29
N ALA A 164 -8.06 -4.04 -11.46
CA ALA A 164 -8.86 -4.45 -10.29
C ALA A 164 -10.07 -5.30 -10.70
N PHE A 165 -10.73 -4.98 -11.82
CA PHE A 165 -11.81 -5.78 -12.37
C PHE A 165 -11.33 -7.18 -12.80
N GLN A 166 -10.20 -7.29 -13.50
CA GLN A 166 -9.61 -8.59 -13.86
C GLN A 166 -9.24 -9.44 -12.63
N VAL A 167 -8.68 -8.80 -11.61
CA VAL A 167 -8.35 -9.43 -10.32
C VAL A 167 -9.62 -9.93 -9.64
N ALA A 168 -10.69 -9.12 -9.60
CA ALA A 168 -11.98 -9.52 -9.03
C ALA A 168 -12.60 -10.71 -9.79
N SER A 169 -12.54 -10.70 -11.11
CA SER A 169 -13.00 -11.82 -11.95
C SER A 169 -12.22 -13.11 -11.69
N SER A 170 -10.89 -13.02 -11.62
CA SER A 170 -10.01 -14.16 -11.30
C SER A 170 -10.26 -14.69 -9.90
N LEU A 171 -10.42 -13.79 -8.91
CA LEU A 171 -10.78 -14.13 -7.54
C LEU A 171 -12.13 -14.85 -7.49
N HIS A 172 -13.15 -14.35 -8.20
CA HIS A 172 -14.46 -14.98 -8.25
C HIS A 172 -14.39 -16.40 -8.84
N ALA A 173 -13.64 -16.57 -9.93
CA ALA A 173 -13.40 -17.89 -10.52
C ALA A 173 -12.69 -18.84 -9.54
N ARG A 174 -11.64 -18.36 -8.84
CA ARG A 174 -10.93 -19.15 -7.82
C ARG A 174 -11.82 -19.54 -6.66
N CYS A 175 -12.66 -18.62 -6.18
CA CYS A 175 -13.60 -18.90 -5.09
C CYS A 175 -14.60 -20.00 -5.46
N LYS A 176 -15.06 -20.06 -6.72
CA LYS A 176 -15.91 -21.18 -7.18
C LYS A 176 -15.20 -22.52 -7.08
N VAL A 177 -13.94 -22.58 -7.50
CA VAL A 177 -13.13 -23.81 -7.42
C VAL A 177 -12.94 -24.26 -5.97
N ILE A 178 -12.56 -23.35 -5.08
CA ILE A 178 -12.32 -23.68 -3.65
C ILE A 178 -13.63 -24.08 -2.95
N LYS A 179 -14.77 -23.47 -3.29
CA LYS A 179 -16.08 -23.86 -2.74
C LYS A 179 -16.50 -25.29 -3.14
N LEU A 180 -16.07 -25.75 -4.32
CA LEU A 180 -16.30 -27.11 -4.79
C LEU A 180 -15.28 -28.12 -4.23
N SER A 181 -14.09 -27.67 -3.86
CA SER A 181 -13.09 -28.52 -3.23
C SER A 181 -13.39 -28.70 -1.74
N GLU A 182 -13.29 -29.93 -1.22
CA GLU A 182 -13.40 -30.19 0.22
C GLU A 182 -12.19 -29.65 1.03
N SER A 183 -11.16 -29.13 0.35
CA SER A 183 -9.94 -28.60 0.98
C SER A 183 -10.18 -27.26 1.68
N SER A 184 -10.41 -27.33 2.99
CA SER A 184 -10.57 -26.13 3.84
C SER A 184 -9.32 -25.24 3.90
N THR A 185 -8.13 -25.80 3.67
CA THR A 185 -6.84 -25.09 3.85
C THR A 185 -6.64 -23.97 2.84
N GLU A 186 -6.98 -24.17 1.57
CA GLU A 186 -6.81 -23.14 0.54
C GLU A 186 -7.75 -21.95 0.77
N GLY A 187 -8.98 -22.22 1.22
CA GLY A 187 -9.94 -21.17 1.57
C GLY A 187 -9.46 -20.32 2.75
N ILE A 188 -8.83 -20.94 3.75
CA ILE A 188 -8.23 -20.25 4.90
C ILE A 188 -7.10 -19.31 4.45
N VAL A 189 -6.19 -19.80 3.59
CA VAL A 189 -5.07 -19.00 3.07
C VAL A 189 -5.59 -17.84 2.21
N LEU A 190 -6.55 -18.11 1.32
CA LEU A 190 -7.13 -17.08 0.47
C LEU A 190 -7.84 -16.00 1.30
N ALA A 191 -8.58 -16.38 2.34
CA ALA A 191 -9.23 -15.43 3.23
C ALA A 191 -8.21 -14.49 3.89
N ALA A 192 -7.10 -15.04 4.41
CA ALA A 192 -6.03 -14.27 5.04
C ALA A 192 -5.36 -13.29 4.05
N LEU A 193 -5.01 -13.76 2.85
CA LEU A 193 -4.39 -12.94 1.82
C LEU A 193 -5.35 -11.85 1.32
N LEU A 194 -6.59 -12.20 1.03
CA LEU A 194 -7.62 -11.27 0.56
C LEU A 194 -7.88 -10.17 1.59
N ALA A 195 -8.06 -10.53 2.87
CA ALA A 195 -8.25 -9.55 3.93
C ALA A 195 -7.05 -8.61 4.06
N SER A 196 -5.83 -9.14 3.94
CA SER A 196 -4.60 -8.35 4.02
C SER A 196 -4.47 -7.38 2.84
N VAL A 197 -4.69 -7.86 1.60
CA VAL A 197 -4.60 -7.03 0.39
C VAL A 197 -5.68 -5.96 0.37
N VAL A 198 -6.94 -6.32 0.60
CA VAL A 198 -8.04 -5.35 0.66
C VAL A 198 -7.82 -4.35 1.77
N GLY A 199 -7.43 -4.81 2.96
CA GLY A 199 -7.17 -3.92 4.09
C GLY A 199 -6.02 -2.96 3.83
N ALA A 200 -4.93 -3.42 3.22
CA ALA A 200 -3.82 -2.57 2.81
C ALA A 200 -4.23 -1.53 1.76
N LEU A 201 -5.03 -1.91 0.75
CA LEU A 201 -5.51 -0.99 -0.28
C LEU A 201 -6.45 0.09 0.28
N ILE A 202 -7.37 -0.29 1.18
CA ILE A 202 -8.26 0.67 1.85
C ILE A 202 -7.47 1.59 2.78
N HIS A 203 -6.53 1.04 3.55
CA HIS A 203 -5.64 1.84 4.40
C HIS A 203 -4.81 2.82 3.56
N ALA A 204 -4.23 2.37 2.46
CA ALA A 204 -3.51 3.21 1.50
C ALA A 204 -4.42 4.27 0.88
N GLY A 205 -5.68 3.94 0.61
CA GLY A 205 -6.68 4.89 0.12
C GLY A 205 -6.92 6.06 1.08
N VAL A 206 -6.99 5.81 2.39
CA VAL A 206 -7.35 6.82 3.42
C VAL A 206 -6.13 7.47 4.07
N SER A 207 -4.95 6.88 3.96
CA SER A 207 -3.73 7.38 4.60
C SER A 207 -2.61 7.65 3.59
N ALA A 208 -2.85 7.45 2.29
CA ALA A 208 -1.88 7.66 1.21
C ALA A 208 -0.53 6.96 1.48
N VAL A 209 -0.56 5.82 2.18
CA VAL A 209 0.66 5.13 2.61
C VAL A 209 1.39 4.55 1.41
N PHE A 210 0.65 4.03 0.43
CA PHE A 210 1.17 3.39 -0.79
C PHE A 210 1.61 4.39 -1.87
N ILE A 211 2.22 5.49 -1.41
CA ILE A 211 2.92 6.52 -2.17
C ILE A 211 4.41 6.52 -1.78
N ALA A 212 4.72 6.09 -0.55
CA ALA A 212 6.10 6.01 -0.08
C ALA A 212 6.80 4.76 -0.64
N PRO A 213 8.04 4.87 -1.16
CA PRO A 213 8.77 3.74 -1.75
C PRO A 213 8.84 2.50 -0.86
N GLY A 214 9.07 2.68 0.45
CA GLY A 214 9.14 1.58 1.41
C GLY A 214 7.87 0.73 1.45
N SER A 215 6.69 1.37 1.43
CA SER A 215 5.42 0.66 1.42
C SER A 215 5.12 -0.01 0.06
N MET A 216 5.56 0.60 -1.03
CA MET A 216 5.42 0.03 -2.38
C MET A 216 6.23 -1.25 -2.54
N LEU A 217 7.43 -1.35 -1.94
CA LEU A 217 8.23 -2.57 -1.92
C LEU A 217 7.50 -3.73 -1.24
N VAL A 218 6.80 -3.47 -0.13
CA VAL A 218 5.98 -4.51 0.53
C VAL A 218 4.85 -4.96 -0.38
N GLY A 219 4.17 -4.03 -1.06
CA GLY A 219 3.15 -4.39 -2.05
C GLY A 219 3.70 -5.19 -3.22
N LEU A 220 4.90 -4.86 -3.71
CA LEU A 220 5.58 -5.59 -4.76
C LEU A 220 5.84 -7.06 -4.39
N LEU A 221 6.06 -7.38 -3.11
CA LEU A 221 6.26 -8.76 -2.67
C LEU A 221 4.94 -9.51 -2.46
N ILE A 222 3.92 -8.84 -1.91
CA ILE A 222 2.66 -9.51 -1.51
C ILE A 222 1.66 -9.62 -2.66
N LEU A 223 1.55 -8.61 -3.52
CA LEU A 223 0.57 -8.61 -4.61
C LEU A 223 0.82 -9.73 -5.65
N PRO A 224 2.06 -10.03 -6.08
CA PRO A 224 2.31 -11.16 -6.99
C PRO A 224 1.98 -12.52 -6.37
N VAL A 225 2.20 -12.70 -5.06
CA VAL A 225 1.81 -13.93 -4.35
C VAL A 225 0.29 -14.09 -4.38
N PHE A 226 -0.44 -13.00 -4.08
CA PHE A 226 -1.90 -13.00 -4.16
C PHE A 226 -2.39 -13.29 -5.59
N PHE A 227 -1.84 -12.61 -6.59
CA PHE A 227 -2.18 -12.84 -8.00
C PHE A 227 -1.90 -14.28 -8.43
N GLY A 228 -0.72 -14.82 -8.09
CA GLY A 228 -0.36 -16.21 -8.38
C GLY A 228 -1.29 -17.23 -7.72
N PHE A 229 -1.92 -16.88 -6.60
CA PHE A 229 -2.87 -17.74 -5.90
C PHE A 229 -4.28 -17.71 -6.52
N ILE A 230 -4.73 -16.56 -7.03
CA ILE A 230 -6.08 -16.42 -7.61
C ILE A 230 -6.16 -16.78 -9.09
N VAL A 231 -5.05 -16.73 -9.83
CA VAL A 231 -5.05 -17.03 -11.26
C VAL A 231 -5.41 -18.52 -11.47
N PRO A 232 -6.46 -18.84 -12.25
CA PRO A 232 -6.91 -20.22 -12.45
C PRO A 232 -5.82 -21.13 -13.02
N ASN A 233 -5.73 -22.35 -12.48
CA ASN A 233 -4.83 -23.39 -12.99
C ASN A 233 -5.15 -23.83 -14.44
N SER A 234 -6.25 -23.38 -15.06
CA SER A 234 -6.52 -23.64 -16.47
C SER A 234 -5.50 -22.96 -17.41
N LEU A 235 -4.79 -21.93 -16.94
CA LEU A 235 -3.58 -21.40 -17.62
C LEU A 235 -2.34 -22.27 -17.39
N LYS A 236 -2.29 -23.03 -16.30
CA LYS A 236 -1.24 -24.04 -16.00
C LYS A 236 -1.53 -25.41 -16.62
N GLY A 237 -2.76 -25.62 -17.11
CA GLY A 237 -3.31 -26.93 -17.46
C GLY A 237 -4.07 -26.97 -18.80
N LYS A 238 -3.91 -25.97 -19.68
CA LYS A 238 -3.99 -26.27 -21.11
C LYS A 238 -2.76 -27.11 -21.43
N SER A 239 -2.99 -28.42 -21.30
CA SER A 239 -2.27 -29.51 -21.93
C SER A 239 -1.17 -29.01 -22.88
N LEU A 240 0.07 -29.39 -22.59
CA LEU A 240 1.10 -29.68 -23.59
C LEU A 240 0.60 -30.77 -24.58
N LYS A 241 -0.56 -30.55 -25.19
CA LYS A 241 -0.92 -31.14 -26.46
C LYS A 241 -0.34 -30.16 -27.46
N ASP A 242 0.86 -30.50 -27.92
CA ASP A 242 1.49 -30.07 -29.15
C ASP A 242 0.62 -29.17 -30.01
N ASP A 243 0.78 -27.86 -29.79
CA ASP A 243 0.65 -26.91 -30.88
C ASP A 243 2.06 -26.37 -31.10
N THR A 244 2.91 -27.25 -31.65
CA THR A 244 4.31 -27.01 -32.05
C THR A 244 4.42 -25.98 -33.18
N SER A 245 3.31 -25.39 -33.63
CA SER A 245 3.29 -24.31 -34.58
C SER A 245 3.54 -22.95 -33.88
N HIS A 246 4.83 -22.63 -33.72
CA HIS A 246 5.38 -21.29 -33.40
C HIS A 246 5.35 -20.80 -31.94
N PRO A 247 6.07 -21.45 -31.00
CA PRO A 247 6.30 -20.91 -29.65
C PRO A 247 6.96 -19.52 -29.66
N LEU A 248 7.85 -19.26 -30.62
CA LEU A 248 8.52 -17.97 -30.79
C LEU A 248 7.57 -16.82 -31.13
N ARG A 249 6.48 -17.07 -31.88
CA ARG A 249 5.53 -16.03 -32.32
C ARG A 249 4.58 -15.61 -31.20
N LYS A 250 4.29 -16.50 -30.24
CA LYS A 250 3.51 -16.19 -29.02
C LYS A 250 4.37 -15.50 -27.94
N ALA A 251 5.67 -15.77 -27.90
CA ALA A 251 6.61 -15.14 -26.96
C ALA A 251 7.07 -13.72 -27.39
N PHE A 252 7.09 -13.44 -28.69
CA PHE A 252 7.55 -12.16 -29.25
C PHE A 252 6.85 -10.92 -28.65
N PRO A 253 5.51 -10.80 -28.59
CA PRO A 253 4.88 -9.62 -28.01
C PRO A 253 5.21 -9.46 -26.52
N GLY A 254 5.33 -10.57 -25.77
CA GLY A 254 5.76 -10.53 -24.37
C GLY A 254 7.20 -10.03 -24.22
N ALA A 255 8.12 -10.48 -25.09
CA ALA A 255 9.50 -10.03 -25.11
C ALA A 255 9.65 -8.56 -25.52
N VAL A 256 8.83 -8.08 -26.47
CA VAL A 256 8.79 -6.66 -26.87
C VAL A 256 8.29 -5.80 -25.71
N ILE A 257 7.18 -6.18 -25.06
CA ILE A 257 6.66 -5.45 -23.90
C ILE A 257 7.68 -5.46 -22.76
N ALA A 258 8.29 -6.60 -22.46
CA ALA A 258 9.32 -6.69 -21.43
C ALA A 258 10.51 -5.77 -21.74
N THR A 259 11.01 -5.81 -22.98
CA THR A 259 12.11 -4.93 -23.43
C THR A 259 11.75 -3.46 -23.29
N LEU A 260 10.55 -3.05 -23.71
CA LEU A 260 10.08 -1.67 -23.56
C LEU A 260 9.99 -1.26 -22.08
N VAL A 261 9.44 -2.12 -21.23
CA VAL A 261 9.36 -1.88 -19.79
C VAL A 261 10.76 -1.75 -19.18
N PHE A 262 11.70 -2.63 -19.53
CA PHE A 262 13.08 -2.55 -19.05
C PHE A 262 13.81 -1.30 -19.56
N ALA A 263 13.57 -0.88 -20.80
CA ALA A 263 14.15 0.34 -21.36
C ALA A 263 13.61 1.59 -20.66
N LEU A 264 12.28 1.67 -20.46
CA LEU A 264 11.65 2.77 -19.72
C LEU A 264 12.12 2.81 -18.26
N TRP A 265 12.24 1.64 -17.63
CA TRP A 265 12.78 1.53 -16.28
C TRP A 265 14.24 1.99 -16.22
N GLY A 266 15.07 1.60 -17.19
CA GLY A 266 16.45 2.09 -17.30
C GLY A 266 16.54 3.60 -17.43
N GLY A 267 15.69 4.21 -18.27
CA GLY A 267 15.59 5.66 -18.39
C GLY A 267 15.16 6.34 -17.09
N TRP A 268 14.17 5.78 -16.40
CA TRP A 268 13.74 6.27 -15.09
C TRP A 268 14.85 6.18 -14.03
N VAL A 269 15.64 5.10 -14.01
CA VAL A 269 16.79 4.95 -13.09
C VAL A 269 17.85 6.02 -13.34
N VAL A 270 18.07 6.41 -14.59
CA VAL A 270 19.00 7.52 -14.93
C VAL A 270 18.49 8.84 -14.35
N GLU A 271 17.20 9.16 -14.50
CA GLU A 271 16.62 10.39 -13.92
C GLU A 271 16.67 10.38 -12.38
N VAL A 272 16.38 9.24 -11.74
CA VAL A 272 16.51 9.10 -10.28
C VAL A 272 17.95 9.32 -9.83
N ARG A 273 18.93 8.79 -10.58
CA ARG A 273 20.35 9.00 -10.28
C ARG A 273 20.75 10.47 -10.46
N LYS A 274 20.28 11.13 -11.53
CA LYS A 274 20.54 12.55 -11.77
C LYS A 274 19.98 13.39 -10.63
N TYR A 275 18.71 13.18 -10.28
CA TYR A 275 18.07 13.86 -9.17
C TYR A 275 18.82 13.65 -7.84
N TYR A 276 19.31 12.43 -7.55
CA TYR A 276 20.13 12.17 -6.37
C TYR A 276 21.46 12.94 -6.36
N LEU A 277 22.09 13.10 -7.52
CA LEU A 277 23.34 13.87 -7.63
C LEU A 277 23.09 15.37 -7.45
N ASP A 278 22.05 15.92 -8.07
CA ASP A 278 21.65 17.32 -7.89
C ASP A 278 21.35 17.59 -6.40
N MET A 279 20.66 16.64 -5.77
CA MET A 279 20.40 16.64 -4.34
C MET A 279 21.66 16.70 -3.47
N ARG A 280 22.70 15.95 -3.83
CA ARG A 280 23.98 15.96 -3.11
C ARG A 280 24.75 17.26 -3.29
N GLU A 281 24.59 17.90 -4.43
CA GLU A 281 25.20 19.19 -4.71
C GLU A 281 24.57 20.32 -3.88
N ASP A 282 23.27 20.22 -3.56
CA ASP A 282 22.55 21.22 -2.74
C ASP A 282 22.80 21.07 -1.22
N GLU A 283 23.40 19.96 -0.79
CA GLU A 283 23.64 19.62 0.63
C GLU A 283 24.38 20.73 1.41
N PRO A 284 25.46 21.35 0.90
CA PRO A 284 26.14 22.44 1.59
C PRO A 284 25.26 23.69 1.76
N TYR A 285 24.47 24.05 0.75
CA TYR A 285 23.59 25.23 0.82
C TYR A 285 22.56 25.08 1.94
N TYR A 286 21.96 23.90 2.07
CA TYR A 286 20.98 23.66 3.13
C TYR A 286 21.60 23.63 4.54
N GLN A 287 22.78 23.02 4.68
CA GLN A 287 23.46 22.94 5.97
C GLN A 287 24.01 24.30 6.42
N GLU A 288 24.60 25.07 5.50
CA GLU A 288 25.35 26.28 5.82
C GLU A 288 24.47 27.55 5.76
N VAL A 289 23.58 27.66 4.78
CA VAL A 289 22.76 28.87 4.55
C VAL A 289 21.41 28.74 5.24
N LEU A 290 20.65 27.67 4.97
CA LEU A 290 19.32 27.48 5.55
C LEU A 290 19.37 26.95 6.99
N ARG A 291 20.50 26.37 7.41
CA ARG A 291 20.68 25.71 8.71
C ARG A 291 19.62 24.65 8.99
N GLU A 292 19.07 24.06 7.93
CA GLU A 292 18.14 22.96 8.01
C GLU A 292 18.94 21.66 7.94
N GLY A 293 18.83 20.84 8.99
CA GLY A 293 19.39 19.49 8.96
C GLY A 293 18.69 18.62 7.91
N ALA A 294 19.20 17.41 7.69
CA ALA A 294 18.56 16.44 6.81
C ALA A 294 17.09 16.24 7.22
N LEU A 295 16.16 16.62 6.35
CA LEU A 295 14.74 16.47 6.61
C LEU A 295 14.34 15.00 6.49
N PRO A 296 13.42 14.49 7.33
CA PRO A 296 13.13 13.06 7.44
C PRO A 296 12.36 12.45 6.25
N ARG A 297 12.28 13.13 5.11
CA ARG A 297 11.76 12.51 3.88
C ARG A 297 12.92 11.89 3.11
N PHE A 298 12.60 11.00 2.17
CA PHE A 298 13.55 10.31 1.28
C PHE A 298 14.37 11.23 0.35
N TRP A 299 14.42 12.51 0.64
CA TRP A 299 14.97 13.60 -0.14
C TRP A 299 15.86 14.39 0.81
N LEU A 300 17.16 14.49 0.51
CA LEU A 300 18.09 15.20 1.40
C LEU A 300 17.58 16.64 1.67
N HIS A 301 17.01 17.31 0.66
CA HIS A 301 16.73 18.75 0.56
C HIS A 301 15.92 19.05 -0.73
N GLY A 302 14.78 19.73 -0.65
CA GLY A 302 13.85 19.85 -1.80
C GLY A 302 13.95 21.18 -2.52
N TYR A 303 14.85 21.33 -3.51
CA TYR A 303 14.82 22.44 -4.46
C TYR A 303 14.79 21.91 -5.91
N PHE A 304 13.58 21.59 -6.39
CA PHE A 304 13.40 21.11 -7.76
C PHE A 304 12.06 21.57 -8.35
N PRO A 305 12.00 21.97 -9.64
CA PRO A 305 13.12 22.11 -10.57
C PRO A 305 14.01 23.32 -10.26
N ARG A 306 15.31 23.20 -10.54
CA ARG A 306 16.22 24.35 -10.58
C ARG A 306 15.75 25.24 -11.74
N ASN A 307 15.40 26.49 -11.46
CA ASN A 307 15.29 27.47 -12.52
C ASN A 307 16.73 27.84 -12.92
N ASP A 308 17.12 27.59 -14.17
CA ASP A 308 18.42 28.01 -14.73
C ASP A 308 18.57 29.55 -14.79
N ILE A 309 17.70 30.29 -14.11
CA ILE A 309 17.80 31.74 -13.97
C ILE A 309 18.78 32.02 -12.83
N GLY A 310 20.06 31.92 -13.19
CA GLY A 310 21.19 32.68 -12.67
C GLY A 310 21.22 32.96 -11.17
N SER A 311 22.09 32.22 -10.48
CA SER A 311 22.99 32.79 -9.47
C SER A 311 23.74 34.02 -10.03
#